data_AF-A0A3N5TLY0-F1
#
_entry.id   AF-A0A3N5TLY0-F1
#
_cell.length_a   1.000
_cell.length_b   1.000
_cell.length_c   1.000
_cell.angle_alpha   90.00
_cell.angle_beta   90.00
_cell.angle_gamma   90.00
#
_symmetry.space_group_name_H-M   'P 1'
#
loop_
_entity.id
_entity.type
_entity.pdbx_description
1 polymer ?
#
loop_
_entity_poly.entity_id
_entity_poly.type
_entity_poly.pdbx_seq_one_letter_code
_entity_poly.pdbx_strand_id
1 'polypeptide(L)'
;MRIVKAGLSYFALVFGAGFVLGPVRILWMVPRFGTRMAELMEAPIMLVVTIVSARWIVRRLALPLTPSRRLGMGCIALGLMLVAEFTLVLWLRGLSISEYLASRDPVSGTVYYVMLGVFTLMPLLVARR
;
A
#
# COMPACT_ATOMS: atom_id res chain seq x y z
N MET A 1 -2.49 10.41 20.22
CA MET A 1 -3.22 9.13 20.04
C MET A 1 -4.01 9.02 18.72
N ARG A 2 -4.80 10.04 18.30
CA ARG A 2 -5.64 9.93 17.08
C ARG A 2 -4.85 9.65 15.78
N ILE A 3 -3.65 10.21 15.62
CA ILE A 3 -2.82 10.04 14.41
C ILE A 3 -2.29 8.60 14.29
N VAL A 4 -1.83 8.01 15.39
CA VAL A 4 -1.35 6.61 15.41
C VAL A 4 -2.50 5.66 15.08
N LYS A 5 -3.67 5.86 15.68
CA LYS A 5 -4.87 5.05 15.37
C LYS A 5 -5.28 5.19 13.91
N ALA A 6 -5.20 6.40 13.34
CA ALA A 6 -5.47 6.65 11.93
C ALA A 6 -4.46 5.95 11.01
N GLY A 7 -3.17 6.06 11.30
CA GLY A 7 -2.10 5.40 10.55
C GLY A 7 -2.22 3.88 10.59
N LEU A 8 -2.48 3.31 11.76
CA LEU A 8 -2.71 1.88 11.93
C LEU A 8 -3.94 1.38 11.16
N SER A 9 -5.05 2.12 11.23
CA SER A 9 -6.28 1.76 10.51
C SER A 9 -6.08 1.85 8.99
N TYR A 10 -5.30 2.83 8.53
CA TYR A 10 -5.01 3.04 7.12
C TYR A 10 -4.11 1.96 6.55
N PHE A 11 -3.03 1.65 7.29
CA PHE A 11 -2.20 0.50 7.02
C PHE A 11 -3.05 -0.78 6.97
N ALA A 12 -3.87 -1.06 8.00
CA ALA A 12 -4.63 -2.31 8.06
C ALA A 12 -5.60 -2.50 6.88
N LEU A 13 -6.27 -1.44 6.43
CA LEU A 13 -7.18 -1.52 5.28
C LEU A 13 -6.41 -1.75 3.97
N VAL A 14 -5.36 -0.97 3.72
CA VAL A 14 -4.62 -1.06 2.45
C VAL A 14 -3.77 -2.33 2.39
N PHE A 15 -3.06 -2.66 3.47
CA PHE A 15 -2.31 -3.91 3.58
C PHE A 15 -3.24 -5.12 3.52
N GLY A 16 -4.37 -5.10 4.24
CA GLY A 16 -5.34 -6.20 4.20
C GLY A 16 -5.88 -6.45 2.78
N ALA A 17 -6.21 -5.39 2.05
CA ALA A 17 -6.65 -5.52 0.66
C ALA A 17 -5.53 -6.08 -0.24
N GLY A 18 -4.31 -5.54 -0.15
CA GLY A 18 -3.17 -6.05 -0.93
C GLY A 18 -2.78 -7.49 -0.56
N PHE A 19 -2.92 -7.86 0.70
CA PHE A 19 -2.68 -9.22 1.19
C PHE A 19 -3.67 -10.22 0.62
N VAL A 20 -4.94 -9.83 0.43
CA VAL A 20 -5.96 -10.67 -0.21
C VAL A 20 -5.76 -10.70 -1.74
N LEU A 21 -5.42 -9.58 -2.34
CA LEU A 21 -5.19 -9.48 -3.78
C LEU A 21 -3.93 -10.22 -4.23
N GLY A 22 -2.89 -10.29 -3.40
CA GLY A 22 -1.63 -10.98 -3.71
C GLY A 22 -1.81 -12.46 -4.12
N PRO A 23 -2.46 -13.32 -3.32
CA PRO A 23 -2.77 -14.70 -3.70
C PRO A 23 -3.64 -14.79 -4.96
N VAL A 24 -4.66 -13.93 -5.10
CA VAL A 24 -5.50 -13.87 -6.30
C VAL A 24 -4.65 -13.56 -7.54
N ARG A 25 -3.71 -12.62 -7.42
CA ARG A 25 -2.78 -12.28 -8.48
C ARG A 25 -1.93 -13.49 -8.87
N ILE A 26 -1.27 -14.13 -7.90
CA ILE A 26 -0.33 -15.22 -8.15
C ILE A 26 -1.03 -16.47 -8.68
N LEU A 27 -2.16 -16.88 -8.08
CA LEU A 27 -2.85 -18.11 -8.42
C LEU A 27 -3.69 -18.00 -9.70
N TRP A 28 -4.26 -16.82 -10.01
CA TRP A 28 -5.19 -16.67 -11.12
C TRP A 28 -4.69 -15.74 -12.23
N MET A 29 -4.09 -14.60 -11.88
CA MET A 29 -3.71 -13.60 -12.90
C MET A 29 -2.37 -13.93 -13.56
N VAL A 30 -1.35 -14.36 -12.79
CA VAL A 30 -0.04 -14.76 -13.33
C VAL A 30 -0.15 -15.87 -14.39
N PRO A 31 -0.88 -16.99 -14.18
CA PRO A 31 -0.97 -18.02 -15.20
C PRO A 31 -1.76 -17.61 -16.45
N ARG A 32 -2.58 -16.56 -16.39
CA ARG A 32 -3.40 -16.10 -17.54
C ARG A 32 -2.79 -14.95 -18.32
N PHE A 33 -2.14 -14.01 -17.63
CA PHE A 33 -1.67 -12.74 -18.22
C PHE A 33 -0.16 -12.53 -18.07
N GLY A 34 0.54 -13.43 -17.36
CA GLY A 34 1.94 -13.26 -17.00
C GLY A 34 2.15 -12.33 -15.81
N THR A 35 3.35 -12.37 -15.24
CA THR A 35 3.71 -11.64 -14.01
C THR A 35 3.55 -10.12 -14.15
N ARG A 36 4.05 -9.54 -15.25
CA ARG A 36 4.03 -8.09 -15.47
C ARG A 36 2.61 -7.52 -15.58
N MET A 37 1.77 -8.11 -16.43
CA MET A 37 0.40 -7.60 -16.62
C MET A 37 -0.44 -7.80 -15.37
N ALA A 38 -0.24 -8.90 -14.65
CA ALA A 38 -0.93 -9.17 -13.40
C ALA A 38 -0.63 -8.09 -12.33
N GLU A 39 0.63 -7.64 -12.24
CA GLU A 39 1.02 -6.56 -11.32
C GLU A 39 0.51 -5.19 -11.75
N LEU A 40 0.53 -4.90 -13.05
CA LEU A 40 -0.01 -3.64 -13.58
C LEU A 40 -1.53 -3.52 -13.39
N MET A 41 -2.26 -4.63 -13.45
CA MET A 41 -3.70 -4.65 -13.18
C MET A 41 -4.04 -4.50 -11.69
N GLU A 42 -3.14 -4.92 -10.79
CA GLU A 42 -3.31 -4.73 -9.35
C GLU A 42 -3.10 -3.26 -8.94
N ALA A 43 -2.19 -2.55 -9.59
CA ALA A 43 -1.88 -1.14 -9.30
C ALA A 43 -3.10 -0.18 -9.29
N PRO A 44 -3.98 -0.14 -10.31
CA PRO A 44 -5.17 0.72 -10.28
C PRO A 44 -6.17 0.30 -9.21
N ILE A 45 -6.30 -0.99 -8.91
CA ILE A 45 -7.17 -1.47 -7.83
C ILE A 45 -6.65 -0.98 -6.49
N MET A 46 -5.35 -1.13 -6.24
CA MET A 46 -4.68 -0.67 -5.02
C MET A 46 -4.75 0.86 -4.89
N LEU A 47 -4.68 1.60 -5.99
CA LEU A 47 -4.89 3.05 -5.99
C LEU A 47 -6.30 3.42 -5.50
N VAL A 48 -7.34 2.76 -6.01
CA VAL A 48 -8.73 3.00 -5.58
C VAL A 48 -8.89 2.68 -4.09
N VAL A 49 -8.37 1.54 -3.63
CA VAL A 49 -8.40 1.14 -2.21
C VAL A 49 -7.69 2.18 -1.35
N THR A 50 -6.54 2.67 -1.78
CA THR A 50 -5.76 3.70 -1.10
C THR A 50 -6.56 5.01 -0.97
N ILE A 51 -7.16 5.48 -2.07
CA ILE A 51 -7.99 6.69 -2.09
C ILE A 51 -9.18 6.53 -1.14
N VAL A 52 -9.95 5.45 -1.28
CA VAL A 52 -11.16 5.21 -0.48
C VAL A 52 -10.82 5.08 1.00
N SER A 53 -9.76 4.34 1.34
CA SER A 53 -9.30 4.17 2.73
C SER A 53 -8.86 5.50 3.33
N ALA A 54 -8.08 6.30 2.59
CA ALA A 54 -7.66 7.63 3.03
C ALA A 54 -8.87 8.56 3.24
N ARG A 55 -9.83 8.59 2.29
CA ARG A 55 -11.09 9.36 2.41
C ARG A 55 -11.87 8.96 3.64
N TRP A 56 -12.08 7.66 3.81
CA TRP A 56 -12.91 7.12 4.88
C TRP A 56 -12.31 7.42 6.26
N ILE A 57 -11.00 7.24 6.43
CA ILE A 57 -10.32 7.47 7.71
C ILE A 57 -10.27 8.96 8.06
N VAL A 58 -9.96 9.83 7.10
CA VAL A 58 -9.94 11.29 7.32
C VAL A 58 -11.32 11.79 7.75
N ARG A 59 -12.39 11.31 7.10
CA ARG A 59 -13.78 11.64 7.46
C ARG A 59 -14.16 11.06 8.81
N ARG A 60 -13.89 9.77 9.04
CA ARG A 60 -14.32 9.04 10.25
C ARG A 60 -13.63 9.52 11.52
N LEU A 61 -12.35 9.88 11.44
CA LEU A 61 -11.57 10.37 12.59
C LEU A 61 -11.54 11.89 12.69
N ALA A 62 -12.28 12.60 11.82
CA ALA A 62 -12.36 14.06 11.75
C ALA A 62 -10.98 14.71 11.87
N LEU A 63 -10.01 14.22 11.09
CA LEU A 63 -8.63 14.66 11.21
C LEU A 63 -8.53 16.13 10.80
N PRO A 64 -7.98 17.01 11.66
CA PRO A 64 -7.84 18.43 11.36
C PRO A 64 -7.05 18.63 10.06
N LEU A 65 -7.34 19.71 9.34
CA LEU A 65 -6.74 20.03 8.04
C LEU A 65 -5.23 20.28 8.09
N THR A 66 -4.61 20.22 9.27
CA THR A 66 -3.17 20.40 9.48
C THR A 66 -2.36 19.41 8.63
N PRO A 67 -1.55 19.89 7.66
CA PRO A 67 -0.77 19.03 6.77
C PRO A 67 0.15 18.08 7.54
N SER A 68 0.85 18.58 8.57
CA SER A 68 1.81 17.79 9.34
C SER A 68 1.20 16.56 10.02
N ARG A 69 -0.05 16.65 10.50
CA ARG A 69 -0.74 15.52 11.17
C ARG A 69 -1.16 14.44 10.18
N ARG A 70 -1.51 14.83 8.96
CA ARG A 70 -1.89 13.90 7.87
C ARG A 70 -0.68 13.24 7.24
N LEU A 71 0.42 13.99 7.10
CA LEU A 71 1.70 13.46 6.67
C LEU A 71 2.24 12.45 7.70
N GLY A 72 2.11 12.77 9.00
CA GLY A 72 2.45 11.83 10.08
C GLY A 72 1.63 10.52 10.03
N MET A 73 0.34 10.58 9.70
CA MET A 73 -0.48 9.38 9.47
C MET A 73 0.05 8.53 8.30
N GLY A 74 0.37 9.18 7.17
CA GLY A 74 0.96 8.52 6.00
C GLY A 74 2.31 7.88 6.30
N CYS A 75 3.21 8.59 6.99
CA CYS A 75 4.53 8.07 7.39
C CYS A 75 4.44 6.89 8.35
N ILE A 76 3.54 6.94 9.34
CA ILE A 76 3.33 5.80 10.25
C ILE A 76 2.83 4.58 9.46
N ALA A 77 1.87 4.79 8.56
CA ALA A 77 1.33 3.72 7.75
C ALA A 77 2.39 3.14 6.79
N LEU A 78 3.24 3.99 6.20
CA LEU A 78 4.37 3.57 5.37
C LEU A 78 5.37 2.74 6.16
N GLY A 79 5.75 3.17 7.36
CA GLY A 79 6.65 2.41 8.24
C GLY A 79 6.09 1.03 8.56
N LEU A 80 4.81 0.94 8.93
CA LEU A 80 4.13 -0.33 9.18
C LEU A 80 4.06 -1.20 7.91
N MET A 81 3.80 -0.60 6.75
CA MET A 81 3.76 -1.29 5.46
C MET A 81 5.10 -1.94 5.13
N LEU A 82 6.20 -1.19 5.24
CA LEU A 82 7.54 -1.71 4.99
C LEU A 82 7.92 -2.81 5.99
N VAL A 83 7.64 -2.62 7.28
CA VAL A 83 7.88 -3.66 8.29
C VAL A 83 7.11 -4.94 7.95
N ALA A 84 5.83 -4.83 7.61
CA ALA A 84 5.01 -5.98 7.22
C ALA A 84 5.49 -6.64 5.92
N GLU A 85 5.97 -5.87 4.97
CA GLU A 85 6.52 -6.40 3.72
C GLU A 85 7.81 -7.18 3.95
N PHE A 86 8.78 -6.59 4.66
CA PHE A 86 10.06 -7.26 4.91
C PHE A 86 9.98 -8.41 5.91
N THR A 87 8.98 -8.44 6.78
CA THR A 87 8.79 -9.54 7.75
C THR A 87 7.80 -10.57 7.22
N LEU A 88 6.52 -10.22 7.18
CA LEU A 88 5.43 -11.13 6.82
C LEU A 88 5.50 -11.57 5.36
N VAL A 89 5.66 -10.65 4.41
CA VAL A 89 5.60 -11.01 2.98
C VAL A 89 6.82 -11.81 2.54
N LEU A 90 8.04 -11.40 2.94
CA LEU A 90 9.24 -12.17 2.63
C LEU A 90 9.24 -13.54 3.29
N TRP A 91 8.81 -13.63 4.56
CA TRP A 91 8.69 -14.90 5.27
C TRP A 91 7.67 -15.84 4.60
N LEU A 92 6.49 -15.34 4.23
CA LEU A 92 5.46 -16.13 3.53
C LEU A 92 5.88 -16.58 2.13
N ARG A 93 6.68 -15.78 1.43
CA ARG A 93 7.20 -16.11 0.10
C ARG A 93 8.46 -16.99 0.15
N GLY A 94 9.07 -17.16 1.33
CA GLY A 94 10.33 -17.86 1.48
C GLY A 94 11.50 -17.21 0.73
N LEU A 95 11.44 -15.88 0.50
CA LEU A 95 12.45 -15.14 -0.27
C LEU A 95 13.34 -14.32 0.67
N SER A 96 14.63 -14.31 0.40
CA SER A 96 15.56 -13.36 1.03
C SER A 96 15.40 -11.95 0.44
N ILE A 97 15.85 -10.92 1.18
CA ILE A 97 15.84 -9.52 0.72
C ILE A 97 16.62 -9.36 -0.59
N SER A 98 17.76 -10.06 -0.72
CA SER A 98 18.59 -10.04 -1.93
C SER A 98 17.88 -10.64 -3.13
N GLU A 99 17.17 -11.76 -2.96
CA GLU A 99 16.40 -12.38 -4.03
C GLU A 99 15.19 -11.52 -4.40
N TYR A 100 14.57 -10.86 -3.42
CA TYR A 100 13.47 -9.93 -3.64
C TYR A 100 13.88 -8.73 -4.50
N LEU A 101 15.07 -8.16 -4.26
CA LEU A 101 15.59 -7.08 -5.09
C LEU A 101 16.02 -7.58 -6.48
N ALA A 102 16.66 -8.75 -6.57
CA ALA A 102 17.16 -9.30 -7.82
C ALA A 102 16.05 -9.78 -8.77
N SER A 103 14.94 -10.29 -8.23
CA SER A 103 13.80 -10.80 -9.00
C SER A 103 12.80 -9.71 -9.42
N ARG A 104 13.01 -8.46 -9.02
CA ARG A 104 12.06 -7.37 -9.28
C ARG A 104 12.14 -6.94 -10.74
N ASP A 105 11.02 -7.05 -11.47
CA ASP A 105 10.91 -6.46 -12.80
C ASP A 105 11.09 -4.93 -12.69
N PRO A 106 11.94 -4.30 -13.52
CA PRO A 106 12.19 -2.85 -13.46
C PRO A 106 10.93 -2.01 -13.59
N VAL A 107 9.99 -2.41 -14.46
CA VAL A 107 8.77 -1.66 -14.76
C VAL A 107 7.79 -1.76 -13.61
N SER A 108 7.54 -2.98 -13.13
CA SER A 108 6.62 -3.21 -12.02
C SER A 108 7.16 -2.66 -10.70
N GLY A 109 8.47 -2.78 -10.48
CA GLY A 109 9.17 -2.19 -9.34
C GLY A 109 8.98 -0.68 -9.28
N THR A 110 9.15 0.04 -10.40
CA THR A 110 8.90 1.49 -10.43
C THR A 110 7.45 1.82 -10.08
N VAL A 111 6.47 1.11 -10.65
CA VAL A 111 5.05 1.34 -10.34
C VAL A 111 4.77 1.10 -8.86
N TYR A 112 5.37 0.07 -8.26
CA TYR A 112 5.25 -0.20 -6.84
C TYR A 112 5.77 0.97 -5.97
N TYR A 113 6.97 1.48 -6.25
CA TYR A 113 7.52 2.61 -5.49
C TYR A 113 6.71 3.89 -5.67
N VAL A 114 6.21 4.14 -6.88
CA VAL A 114 5.29 5.26 -7.13
C VAL A 114 4.02 5.10 -6.30
N MET A 115 3.44 3.90 -6.23
CA MET A 115 2.25 3.62 -5.43
C MET A 115 2.51 3.77 -3.93
N LEU A 116 3.69 3.42 -3.42
CA LEU A 116 4.08 3.71 -2.02
C LEU A 116 4.16 5.22 -1.75
N GLY A 117 4.70 5.99 -2.69
CA GLY A 117 4.71 7.45 -2.62
C GLY A 117 3.29 8.02 -2.58
N VAL A 118 2.43 7.56 -3.50
CA VAL A 118 1.01 7.95 -3.53
C VAL A 118 0.31 7.56 -2.24
N PHE A 119 0.49 6.33 -1.75
CA PHE A 119 -0.07 5.84 -0.49
C PHE A 119 0.27 6.74 0.69
N THR A 120 1.53 7.19 0.76
CA THR A 120 2.03 8.07 1.82
C THR A 120 1.41 9.47 1.73
N LEU A 121 1.26 10.00 0.51
CA LEU A 121 0.77 11.36 0.27
C LEU A 121 -0.76 11.46 0.16
N MET A 122 -1.46 10.34 -0.07
CA MET A 122 -2.91 10.31 -0.33
C MET A 122 -3.74 10.98 0.78
N PRO A 123 -3.42 10.81 2.09
CA PRO A 123 -4.14 11.50 3.17
C PRO A 123 -4.07 13.04 3.06
N LEU A 124 -3.05 13.60 2.41
CA LEU A 124 -2.92 15.04 2.14
C LEU A 124 -3.75 15.47 0.93
N LEU A 125 -3.77 14.66 -0.13
CA LEU A 125 -4.41 14.97 -1.41
C LEU A 125 -5.93 14.88 -1.36
N VAL A 126 -6.47 13.93 -0.60
CA VAL A 126 -7.90 13.58 -0.56
C VAL A 126 -8.83 14.70 -0.08
N ALA A 127 -8.31 15.66 0.67
CA ALA A 127 -9.11 16.63 1.42
C ALA A 127 -8.84 18.09 1.00
N ARG A 128 -8.34 18.32 -0.23
CA ARG A 128 -8.29 19.65 -0.87
C ARG A 128 -9.62 20.10 -1.51
N ARG A 129 -10.77 19.57 -1.08
CA ARG A 129 -12.10 20.02 -1.51
C ARG A 129 -13.05 20.08 -0.33
#